data_AF-A0A5C6GA25-F1
#
_entry.id   AF-A0A5C6GA25-F1
#
_cell.length_a   1.000
_cell.length_b   1.000
_cell.length_c   1.000
_cell.angle_alpha   90.00
_cell.angle_beta   90.00
_cell.angle_gamma   90.00
#
_symmetry.space_group_name_H-M   'P 1'
#
loop_
_entity.id
_entity.type
_entity.pdbx_description
1 polymer ?
#
loop_
_entity_poly.entity_id
_entity_poly.type
_entity_poly.pdbx_seq_one_letter_code
_entity_poly.pdbx_strand_id
1 'polypeptide(L)'
;MASSTSSSSYTIQVAVALYRRVPISSDPRRRQIYQHEAYHWGILIITSENYNYAYDAYDATDKNEINPNTLRQEKPRGDWWFHGRTDVDPTRSGKFLGYIIIGTLPPEVTRANVGNFLEGVTLPKRNVNPQESCVTWVANAIRKFREYQYVNEFSVGKFLDWALVFADQRLWDPEETDEAVYYDKETDGTKTERKKDEE
;
A
#
# COMPACT_ATOMS: atom_id res chain seq x y z
N MET A 1 -28.36 -22.12 30.50
CA MET A 1 -26.99 -22.17 29.94
C MET A 1 -27.01 -21.37 28.66
N ALA A 2 -26.53 -20.13 28.68
CA ALA A 2 -26.36 -19.34 27.46
C ALA A 2 -25.03 -19.77 26.84
N SER A 3 -25.10 -20.41 25.66
CA SER A 3 -23.90 -20.71 24.87
C SER A 3 -23.31 -19.39 24.39
N SER A 4 -22.18 -19.00 24.96
CA SER A 4 -21.35 -17.93 24.46
C SER A 4 -20.83 -18.34 23.08
N THR A 5 -21.47 -17.88 22.01
CA THR A 5 -20.89 -17.96 20.67
C THR A 5 -19.66 -17.05 20.67
N SER A 6 -18.48 -17.67 20.65
CA SER A 6 -17.24 -16.98 20.35
C SER A 6 -17.38 -16.44 18.93
N SER A 7 -17.71 -15.15 18.80
CA SER A 7 -17.72 -14.46 17.52
C SER A 7 -16.31 -14.54 16.94
N SER A 8 -16.12 -15.24 15.82
CA SER A 8 -14.88 -15.07 15.06
C SER A 8 -14.81 -13.61 14.64
N SER A 9 -13.72 -12.92 14.99
CA SER A 9 -13.50 -11.55 14.56
C SER A 9 -12.91 -11.57 13.16
N TYR A 10 -13.77 -11.63 12.15
CA TYR A 10 -13.38 -11.37 10.77
C TYR A 10 -13.15 -9.87 10.59
N THR A 11 -11.95 -9.49 10.16
CA THR A 11 -11.59 -8.08 9.99
C THR A 11 -10.85 -7.90 8.68
N ILE A 12 -11.18 -6.83 7.94
CA ILE A 12 -10.43 -6.42 6.75
C ILE A 12 -9.82 -5.05 7.00
N GLN A 13 -8.49 -4.96 6.90
CA GLN A 13 -7.76 -3.71 6.98
C GLN A 13 -7.26 -3.29 5.59
N VAL A 14 -7.25 -1.98 5.37
CA VAL A 14 -6.66 -1.35 4.19
C VAL A 14 -5.30 -0.79 4.58
N ALA A 15 -4.27 -1.14 3.81
CA ALA A 15 -2.94 -0.60 3.99
C ALA A 15 -2.34 -0.12 2.67
N VAL A 16 -1.40 0.82 2.75
CA VAL A 16 -0.53 1.18 1.63
C VAL A 16 0.75 0.38 1.77
N ALA A 17 1.07 -0.41 0.75
CA ALA A 17 2.30 -1.19 0.70
C ALA A 17 3.38 -0.47 -0.13
N LEU A 18 4.61 -0.54 0.37
CA LEU A 18 5.77 0.13 -0.21
C LEU A 18 6.82 -0.90 -0.61
N TYR A 19 7.40 -0.69 -1.80
CA TYR A 19 8.38 -1.59 -2.37
C TYR A 19 9.57 -0.83 -2.96
N ARG A 20 10.74 -1.44 -2.90
CA ARG A 20 11.95 -1.01 -3.61
C ARG A 20 11.70 -0.97 -5.12
N ARG A 21 12.03 0.16 -5.73
CA ARG A 21 12.04 0.33 -7.19
C ARG A 21 13.49 0.28 -7.69
N VAL A 22 14.05 -0.92 -7.80
CA VAL A 22 15.44 -1.10 -8.24
C VAL A 22 15.60 -0.69 -9.72
N PRO A 23 16.65 0.07 -10.09
CA PRO A 23 17.75 0.55 -9.23
C PRO A 23 17.51 1.91 -8.55
N ILE A 24 16.38 2.57 -8.81
CA ILE A 24 16.06 3.92 -8.32
C ILE A 24 16.11 4.01 -6.80
N SER A 25 15.37 3.18 -6.07
CA SER A 25 15.35 3.20 -4.60
C SER A 25 16.72 2.88 -3.99
N SER A 26 17.58 2.14 -4.70
CA SER A 26 18.88 1.71 -4.15
C SER A 26 19.94 2.82 -4.19
N ASP A 27 19.74 3.87 -4.98
CA ASP A 27 20.70 4.97 -5.16
C ASP A 27 20.20 6.22 -4.39
N PRO A 28 20.93 6.67 -3.34
CA PRO A 28 20.52 7.83 -2.54
C PRO A 28 20.28 9.11 -3.36
N ARG A 29 21.09 9.35 -4.40
CA ARG A 29 20.92 10.52 -5.26
C ARG A 29 19.63 10.43 -6.07
N ARG A 30 19.30 9.24 -6.57
CA ARG A 30 18.04 9.02 -7.28
C ARG A 30 16.85 9.16 -6.34
N ARG A 31 16.92 8.67 -5.11
CA ARG A 31 15.85 8.88 -4.12
C ARG A 31 15.58 10.36 -3.89
N GLN A 32 16.62 11.18 -3.77
CA GLN A 32 16.47 12.63 -3.60
C GLN A 32 15.79 13.30 -4.81
N ILE A 33 16.06 12.83 -6.04
CA ILE A 33 15.49 13.38 -7.28
C ILE A 33 14.05 12.92 -7.51
N TYR A 34 13.80 11.61 -7.35
CA TYR A 34 12.51 11.00 -7.69
C TYR A 34 11.50 11.03 -6.52
N GLN A 35 11.96 11.24 -5.27
CA GLN A 35 11.12 11.33 -4.07
C GLN A 35 10.11 10.17 -4.01
N HIS A 36 8.80 10.45 -3.98
CA HIS A 36 7.73 9.45 -3.99
C HIS A 36 7.91 8.40 -5.10
N GLU A 37 8.36 8.82 -6.29
CA GLU A 37 8.55 7.96 -7.46
C GLU A 37 9.74 7.01 -7.35
N ALA A 38 10.60 7.22 -6.35
CA ALA A 38 11.73 6.34 -6.06
C ALA A 38 11.31 4.97 -5.55
N TYR A 39 10.05 4.82 -5.13
CA TYR A 39 9.46 3.59 -4.62
C TYR A 39 8.29 3.17 -5.50
N HIS A 40 7.92 1.89 -5.41
CA HIS A 40 6.66 1.40 -5.96
C HIS A 40 5.63 1.34 -4.83
N TRP A 41 4.41 1.76 -5.13
CA TRP A 41 3.34 1.92 -4.16
C TRP A 41 2.15 1.08 -4.61
N GLY A 42 1.46 0.47 -3.65
CA GLY A 42 0.23 -0.28 -3.88
C GLY A 42 -0.69 -0.25 -2.68
N ILE A 43 -1.88 -0.83 -2.85
CA ILE A 43 -2.82 -1.10 -1.77
C ILE A 43 -2.69 -2.57 -1.40
N LEU A 44 -2.57 -2.83 -0.10
CA LEU A 44 -2.57 -4.16 0.49
C LEU A 44 -3.84 -4.30 1.34
N ILE A 45 -4.62 -5.33 1.05
CA ILE A 45 -5.79 -5.69 1.84
C ILE A 45 -5.40 -6.84 2.74
N ILE A 46 -5.58 -6.64 4.04
CA ILE A 46 -5.20 -7.59 5.08
C ILE A 46 -6.49 -8.14 5.67
N THR A 47 -6.75 -9.42 5.47
CA THR A 47 -7.88 -10.11 6.08
C THR A 47 -7.38 -10.91 7.26
N SER A 48 -7.93 -10.68 8.45
CA SER A 48 -7.66 -11.50 9.63
C SER A 48 -8.90 -12.30 10.01
N GLU A 49 -8.75 -13.61 10.17
CA GLU A 49 -9.79 -14.49 10.70
C GLU A 49 -9.14 -15.51 11.65
N ASN A 50 -9.53 -15.49 12.93
CA ASN A 50 -9.02 -16.43 13.93
C ASN A 50 -7.48 -16.54 13.95
N TYR A 51 -6.78 -15.40 13.89
CA TYR A 51 -5.32 -15.28 13.82
C TYR A 51 -4.66 -15.76 12.51
N ASN A 52 -5.44 -16.18 11.51
CA ASN A 52 -4.95 -16.40 10.16
C ASN A 52 -5.05 -15.11 9.35
N TYR A 53 -3.98 -14.79 8.62
CA TYR A 53 -3.91 -13.62 7.78
C TYR A 53 -3.87 -14.02 6.30
N ALA A 54 -4.65 -13.33 5.49
CA ALA A 54 -4.59 -13.40 4.04
C ALA A 54 -4.37 -12.00 3.47
N TYR A 55 -3.57 -11.91 2.40
CA TYR A 55 -3.21 -10.65 1.79
C TYR A 55 -3.60 -10.62 0.31
N ASP A 56 -4.23 -9.52 -0.10
CA ASP A 56 -4.43 -9.20 -1.51
C ASP A 56 -3.66 -7.93 -1.84
N ALA A 57 -2.86 -7.97 -2.90
CA ALA A 57 -2.03 -6.85 -3.32
C ALA A 57 -2.54 -6.27 -4.64
N TYR A 58 -2.73 -4.95 -4.66
CA TYR A 58 -3.24 -4.21 -5.80
C TYR A 58 -2.34 -3.03 -6.12
N ASP A 59 -2.02 -2.82 -7.39
CA ASP A 59 -1.22 -1.70 -7.85
C ASP A 59 -1.62 -1.25 -9.25
N ALA A 60 -1.28 -0.01 -9.59
CA ALA A 60 -1.20 0.41 -10.99
C ALA A 60 0.24 0.25 -11.46
N THR A 61 0.42 -0.37 -12.63
CA THR A 61 1.74 -0.60 -13.21
C THR A 61 1.71 -0.30 -14.71
N ASP A 62 2.82 0.17 -15.22
CA ASP A 62 3.06 0.38 -16.66
C ASP A 62 4.12 -0.58 -17.21
N LYS A 63 4.49 -1.58 -16.39
CA LYS A 63 5.42 -2.63 -16.78
C LYS A 63 4.82 -3.47 -17.90
N ASN A 64 5.69 -3.73 -18.86
CA ASN A 64 5.47 -4.70 -19.91
C ASN A 64 5.63 -6.10 -19.32
N GLU A 65 4.56 -6.87 -19.30
CA GLU A 65 4.62 -8.28 -18.92
C GLU A 65 4.65 -9.14 -20.20
N ILE A 66 5.51 -10.15 -20.20
CA ILE A 66 5.51 -11.16 -21.25
C ILE A 66 4.60 -12.26 -20.76
N ASN A 67 3.52 -12.52 -21.51
CA ASN A 67 2.67 -13.65 -21.22
C ASN A 67 3.50 -14.94 -21.36
N PRO A 68 3.60 -15.76 -20.31
CA PRO A 68 4.49 -16.93 -20.33
C PRO A 68 4.03 -18.01 -21.32
N ASN A 69 2.73 -18.06 -21.63
CA ASN A 69 2.14 -19.06 -22.54
C ASN A 69 2.26 -18.63 -24.00
N THR A 70 2.13 -17.33 -24.29
CA THR A 70 2.18 -16.82 -25.67
C THR A 70 3.54 -16.23 -26.05
N LEU A 71 4.42 -16.01 -25.06
CA LEU A 71 5.69 -15.30 -25.17
C LEU A 71 5.57 -13.91 -25.82
N ARG A 72 4.37 -13.34 -25.80
CA ARG A 72 4.09 -12.01 -26.35
C ARG A 72 4.00 -11.01 -25.21
N GLN A 73 4.49 -9.81 -25.51
CA GLN A 73 4.31 -8.66 -24.65
C GLN A 73 2.83 -8.30 -24.58
N GLU A 74 2.28 -8.38 -23.39
CA GLU A 74 0.97 -7.81 -23.09
C GLU A 74 1.18 -6.31 -22.83
N LYS A 75 0.34 -5.48 -23.46
CA LYS A 75 0.33 -4.01 -23.35
C LYS A 75 1.61 -3.30 -23.89
N PRO A 76 1.95 -3.47 -25.19
CA PRO A 76 3.20 -2.95 -25.78
C PRO A 76 3.33 -1.42 -25.80
N ARG A 77 2.24 -0.68 -25.58
CA ARG A 77 2.22 0.79 -25.52
C ARG A 77 2.67 1.33 -24.16
N GLY A 78 2.85 0.44 -23.18
CA GLY A 78 3.15 0.80 -21.80
C GLY A 78 1.96 1.42 -21.07
N ASP A 79 0.73 1.39 -21.59
CA ASP A 79 -0.40 2.01 -20.89
C ASP A 79 -0.51 1.50 -19.45
N TRP A 80 -0.80 2.41 -18.51
CA TRP A 80 -1.03 2.02 -17.11
C TRP A 80 -2.19 1.03 -17.05
N TRP A 81 -2.04 -0.02 -16.26
CA TRP A 81 -3.08 -1.02 -16.03
C TRP A 81 -3.16 -1.40 -14.55
N PHE A 82 -4.35 -1.81 -14.14
CA PHE A 82 -4.64 -2.29 -12.79
C PHE A 82 -4.17 -3.74 -12.64
N HIS A 83 -3.34 -3.99 -11.64
CA HIS A 83 -2.80 -5.29 -11.33
C HIS A 83 -3.26 -5.71 -9.94
N GLY A 84 -4.12 -6.73 -9.87
CA GLY A 84 -4.55 -7.36 -8.62
C GLY A 84 -4.00 -8.77 -8.50
N ARG A 85 -3.53 -9.15 -7.32
CA ARG A 85 -3.10 -10.51 -6.97
C ARG A 85 -3.71 -10.89 -5.63
N THR A 86 -4.35 -12.05 -5.57
CA THR A 86 -4.96 -12.56 -4.34
C THR A 86 -4.10 -13.59 -3.64
N ASP A 87 -4.29 -13.73 -2.33
CA ASP A 87 -3.62 -14.71 -1.47
C ASP A 87 -2.09 -14.68 -1.62
N VAL A 88 -1.54 -13.47 -1.68
CA VAL A 88 -0.10 -13.25 -1.78
C VAL A 88 0.58 -13.34 -0.43
N ASP A 89 1.87 -13.62 -0.45
CA ASP A 89 2.77 -13.37 0.68
C ASP A 89 3.69 -12.19 0.30
N PRO A 90 3.44 -10.98 0.86
CA PRO A 90 4.24 -9.80 0.54
C PRO A 90 5.72 -9.98 0.84
N THR A 91 6.05 -10.76 1.88
CA THR A 91 7.43 -10.94 2.37
C THR A 91 8.30 -11.77 1.42
N ARG A 92 7.69 -12.57 0.54
CA ARG A 92 8.42 -13.34 -0.49
C ARG A 92 9.03 -12.45 -1.57
N SER A 93 8.57 -11.20 -1.69
CA SER A 93 9.20 -10.22 -2.56
C SER A 93 10.41 -9.62 -1.87
N GLY A 94 11.62 -9.89 -2.35
CA GLY A 94 12.85 -9.21 -1.88
C GLY A 94 12.88 -7.69 -2.15
N LYS A 95 11.79 -7.13 -2.68
CA LYS A 95 11.56 -5.69 -2.86
C LYS A 95 10.59 -5.12 -1.83
N PHE A 96 9.84 -5.93 -1.09
CA PHE A 96 8.89 -5.45 -0.11
C PHE A 96 9.62 -4.74 1.04
N LEU A 97 9.14 -3.55 1.41
CA LEU A 97 9.69 -2.77 2.51
C LEU A 97 8.78 -2.86 3.74
N GLY A 98 7.48 -2.70 3.55
CA GLY A 98 6.51 -2.69 4.64
C GLY A 98 5.16 -2.17 4.18
N TYR A 99 4.21 -2.09 5.10
CA TYR A 99 2.89 -1.53 4.85
C TYR A 99 2.40 -0.64 5.98
N ILE A 100 1.55 0.32 5.62
CA ILE A 100 0.99 1.33 6.51
C ILE A 100 -0.52 1.16 6.52
N ILE A 101 -1.08 0.73 7.64
CA ILE A 101 -2.52 0.56 7.83
C ILE A 101 -3.18 1.94 7.93
N ILE A 102 -4.17 2.19 7.07
CA ILE A 102 -4.89 3.47 6.97
C ILE A 102 -6.37 3.36 7.38
N GLY A 103 -6.87 2.15 7.62
CA GLY A 103 -8.21 1.94 8.15
C GLY A 103 -8.66 0.49 8.15
N THR A 104 -9.88 0.28 8.66
CA THR A 104 -10.55 -1.01 8.77
C THR A 104 -11.90 -0.90 8.09
N LEU A 105 -12.20 -1.84 7.19
CA LEU A 105 -13.44 -1.86 6.44
C LEU A 105 -14.61 -2.35 7.31
N PRO A 106 -15.84 -1.89 7.01
CA PRO A 106 -17.05 -2.42 7.64
C PRO A 106 -17.21 -3.94 7.44
N PRO A 107 -17.80 -4.68 8.39
CA PRO A 107 -17.96 -6.14 8.32
C PRO A 107 -18.70 -6.66 7.09
N GLU A 108 -19.56 -5.85 6.48
CA GLU A 108 -20.33 -6.18 5.28
C GLU A 108 -19.50 -6.17 3.99
N VAL A 109 -18.30 -5.55 4.01
CA VAL A 109 -17.43 -5.49 2.84
C VAL A 109 -16.64 -6.79 2.71
N THR A 110 -16.72 -7.44 1.55
CA THR A 110 -15.94 -8.66 1.27
C THR A 110 -14.66 -8.33 0.48
N ARG A 111 -13.66 -9.23 0.54
CA ARG A 111 -12.43 -9.12 -0.28
C ARG A 111 -12.72 -8.92 -1.77
N ALA A 112 -13.69 -9.65 -2.32
CA ALA A 112 -14.10 -9.52 -3.71
C ALA A 112 -14.69 -8.13 -4.03
N ASN A 113 -15.45 -7.55 -3.10
CA ASN A 113 -15.94 -6.17 -3.27
C ASN A 113 -14.79 -5.16 -3.31
N VAL A 114 -13.73 -5.37 -2.51
CA VAL A 114 -12.57 -4.47 -2.49
C VAL A 114 -11.78 -4.53 -3.80
N GLY A 115 -11.58 -5.73 -4.36
CA GLY A 115 -10.92 -5.88 -5.67
C GLY A 115 -11.64 -5.11 -6.78
N ASN A 116 -12.97 -5.32 -6.91
CA ASN A 116 -13.79 -4.61 -7.89
C ASN A 116 -13.83 -3.09 -7.63
N PHE A 117 -13.84 -2.70 -6.35
CA PHE A 117 -13.79 -1.30 -5.94
C PHE A 117 -12.49 -0.62 -6.40
N LEU A 118 -11.35 -1.28 -6.22
CA LEU A 118 -10.02 -0.79 -6.59
C LEU A 118 -9.79 -0.80 -8.10
N GLU A 119 -10.37 -1.74 -8.84
CA GLU A 119 -10.33 -1.76 -10.30
C GLU A 119 -10.99 -0.50 -10.90
N GLY A 120 -12.02 0.02 -10.24
CA GLY A 120 -12.67 1.29 -10.61
C GLY A 120 -11.94 2.55 -10.15
N VAL A 121 -10.72 2.48 -9.62
CA VAL A 121 -9.91 3.66 -9.27
C VAL A 121 -9.27 4.21 -10.55
N THR A 122 -9.31 5.53 -10.74
CA THR A 122 -8.73 6.17 -11.92
C THR A 122 -7.24 5.86 -12.05
N LEU A 123 -6.90 5.21 -13.16
CA LEU A 123 -5.52 4.89 -13.52
C LEU A 123 -4.72 6.15 -13.87
N PRO A 124 -3.39 6.13 -13.64
CA PRO A 124 -2.53 7.24 -14.00
C PRO A 124 -2.53 7.52 -15.50
N LYS A 125 -2.44 8.79 -15.87
CA LYS A 125 -2.35 9.24 -17.26
C LYS A 125 -0.89 9.41 -17.67
N ARG A 126 -0.58 9.02 -18.92
CA ARG A 126 0.73 9.26 -19.52
C ARG A 126 0.82 10.68 -20.09
N ASN A 127 2.04 11.22 -20.15
CA ASN A 127 2.38 12.47 -20.83
C ASN A 127 1.59 13.70 -20.35
N VAL A 128 1.26 13.73 -19.06
CA VAL A 128 0.63 14.88 -18.38
C VAL A 128 1.63 15.57 -17.46
N ASN A 129 1.34 16.82 -17.10
CA ASN A 129 2.12 17.60 -16.14
C ASN A 129 1.18 18.11 -15.02
N PRO A 130 1.40 17.73 -13.75
CA PRO A 130 2.48 16.87 -13.24
C PRO A 130 2.36 15.43 -13.76
N GLN A 131 3.50 14.72 -13.82
CA GLN A 131 3.53 13.31 -14.22
C GLN A 131 2.74 12.46 -13.22
N GLU A 132 1.91 11.55 -13.71
CA GLU A 132 1.15 10.62 -12.88
C GLU A 132 1.81 9.23 -12.83
N SER A 133 1.62 8.52 -11.71
CA SER A 133 2.28 7.25 -11.42
C SER A 133 1.46 6.32 -10.50
N CYS A 134 2.06 5.20 -10.08
CA CYS A 134 1.51 4.36 -9.02
C CYS A 134 1.21 5.14 -7.71
N VAL A 135 1.94 6.22 -7.42
CA VAL A 135 1.68 7.12 -6.30
C VAL A 135 0.37 7.87 -6.51
N THR A 136 0.15 8.38 -7.72
CA THR A 136 -1.13 9.02 -8.10
C THR A 136 -2.30 8.06 -7.95
N TRP A 137 -2.13 6.80 -8.39
CA TRP A 137 -3.16 5.78 -8.24
C TRP A 137 -3.47 5.47 -6.78
N VAL A 138 -2.44 5.30 -5.92
CA VAL A 138 -2.64 5.11 -4.47
C VAL A 138 -3.34 6.32 -3.84
N ALA A 139 -2.94 7.53 -4.21
CA ALA A 139 -3.61 8.75 -3.73
C ALA A 139 -5.10 8.78 -4.14
N ASN A 140 -5.42 8.36 -5.36
CA ASN A 140 -6.80 8.22 -5.83
C ASN A 140 -7.56 7.11 -5.10
N ALA A 141 -6.92 5.98 -4.82
CA ALA A 141 -7.51 4.89 -4.04
C ALA A 141 -7.86 5.35 -2.61
N ILE A 142 -6.95 6.06 -1.93
CA ILE A 142 -7.19 6.63 -0.60
C ILE A 142 -8.38 7.61 -0.63
N ARG A 143 -8.43 8.51 -1.62
CA ARG A 143 -9.58 9.43 -1.78
C ARG A 143 -10.89 8.68 -1.97
N LYS A 144 -10.89 7.63 -2.81
CA LYS A 144 -12.07 6.79 -3.03
C LYS A 144 -12.48 6.06 -1.74
N PHE A 145 -11.53 5.53 -0.97
CA PHE A 145 -11.83 4.92 0.32
C PHE A 145 -12.49 5.91 1.29
N ARG A 146 -12.04 7.18 1.28
CA ARG A 146 -12.65 8.25 2.08
C ARG A 146 -14.06 8.61 1.62
N GLU A 147 -14.30 8.71 0.32
CA GLU A 147 -15.63 8.97 -0.26
C GLU A 147 -16.68 7.93 0.20
N TYR A 148 -16.25 6.69 0.39
CA TYR A 148 -17.10 5.59 0.89
C TYR A 148 -17.03 5.41 2.41
N GLN A 149 -16.34 6.31 3.12
CA GLN A 149 -16.16 6.28 4.59
C GLN A 149 -15.52 5.00 5.11
N TYR A 150 -14.71 4.33 4.28
CA TYR A 150 -13.99 3.10 4.62
C TYR A 150 -12.68 3.37 5.38
N VAL A 151 -12.15 4.59 5.24
CA VAL A 151 -11.01 5.08 6.01
C VAL A 151 -11.35 6.45 6.57
N ASN A 152 -10.74 6.80 7.70
CA ASN A 152 -10.94 8.12 8.31
C ASN A 152 -10.43 9.25 7.40
N GLU A 153 -10.95 10.45 7.65
CA GLU A 153 -10.46 11.66 6.99
C GLU A 153 -9.05 12.03 7.47
N PHE A 154 -8.12 12.25 6.52
CA PHE A 154 -6.78 12.79 6.77
C PHE A 154 -6.22 13.46 5.49
N SER A 155 -5.14 14.23 5.63
CA SER A 155 -4.47 14.85 4.47
C SER A 155 -3.71 13.80 3.66
N VAL A 156 -4.17 13.50 2.44
CA VAL A 156 -3.49 12.54 1.56
C VAL A 156 -2.06 12.99 1.26
N GLY A 157 -1.83 14.29 1.05
CA GLY A 157 -0.48 14.81 0.79
C GLY A 157 0.48 14.53 1.95
N LYS A 158 0.09 14.89 3.17
CA LYS A 158 0.91 14.64 4.37
C LYS A 158 1.15 13.15 4.61
N PHE A 159 0.14 12.32 4.34
CA PHE A 159 0.30 10.87 4.39
C PHE A 159 1.35 10.37 3.40
N LEU A 160 1.35 10.85 2.15
CA LEU A 160 2.35 10.44 1.15
C LEU A 160 3.76 10.87 1.57
N ASP A 161 3.92 12.11 2.05
CA ASP A 161 5.22 12.59 2.54
C ASP A 161 5.72 11.74 3.73
N TRP A 162 4.82 11.38 4.65
CA TRP A 162 5.14 10.52 5.78
C TRP A 162 5.50 9.09 5.35
N ALA A 163 4.72 8.52 4.43
CA ALA A 163 4.96 7.19 3.88
C ALA A 163 6.30 7.11 3.13
N LEU A 164 6.74 8.19 2.49
CA LEU A 164 8.08 8.30 1.90
C LEU A 164 9.18 8.22 2.97
N VAL A 165 9.04 8.95 4.09
CA VAL A 165 9.98 8.88 5.22
C VAL A 165 10.03 7.47 5.80
N PHE A 166 8.87 6.83 5.99
CA PHE A 166 8.79 5.44 6.42
C PHE A 166 9.51 4.49 5.44
N ALA A 167 9.32 4.66 4.13
CA ALA A 167 10.00 3.86 3.11
C ALA A 167 11.53 4.01 3.19
N ASP A 168 12.03 5.24 3.36
CA ASP A 168 13.46 5.53 3.51
C ASP A 168 14.04 4.89 4.79
N GLN A 169 13.32 4.95 5.92
CA GLN A 169 13.71 4.30 7.17
C GLN A 169 13.78 2.79 7.02
N ARG A 170 12.71 2.16 6.49
CA ARG A 170 12.67 0.71 6.22
C ARG A 170 13.77 0.24 5.27
N LEU A 171 14.16 1.07 4.30
CA LEU A 171 15.25 0.74 3.39
C LEU A 171 16.62 0.77 4.07
N TRP A 172 16.84 1.68 5.02
CA TRP A 172 18.12 1.89 5.67
C TRP A 172 18.33 0.97 6.88
N ASP A 173 17.31 0.83 7.73
CA ASP A 173 17.38 0.11 8.98
C ASP A 173 16.14 -0.78 9.17
N PRO A 174 16.12 -1.94 8.47
CA PRO A 174 14.95 -2.80 8.50
C PRO A 174 14.78 -3.58 9.81
N GLU A 175 15.77 -3.59 10.70
CA GLU A 175 15.69 -4.30 11.98
C GLU A 175 15.07 -3.41 13.06
N GLU A 176 15.35 -2.10 13.04
CA GLU A 176 14.84 -1.13 14.02
C GLU A 176 13.54 -0.43 13.59
N THR A 177 13.07 -0.67 12.38
CA THR A 177 11.83 -0.06 11.85
C THR A 177 10.77 -1.12 11.60
N ASP A 178 9.63 -1.05 12.29
CA ASP A 178 8.53 -2.00 12.14
C ASP A 178 8.07 -2.14 10.68
N GLU A 179 7.88 -3.38 10.21
CA GLU A 179 7.37 -3.66 8.86
C GLU A 179 5.91 -3.20 8.67
N ALA A 180 5.14 -3.24 9.76
CA ALA A 180 3.71 -2.94 9.80
C ALA A 180 3.45 -1.81 10.80
N VAL A 181 2.91 -0.69 10.31
CA VAL A 181 2.61 0.49 11.14
C VAL A 181 1.21 1.01 10.89
N TYR A 182 0.62 1.67 11.88
CA TYR A 182 -0.64 2.39 11.70
C TYR A 182 -0.35 3.85 11.41
N TYR A 183 -1.08 4.44 10.46
CA TYR A 183 -1.00 5.88 10.24
C TYR A 183 -1.79 6.61 11.33
N ASP A 184 -1.08 7.34 12.19
CA ASP A 184 -1.68 8.14 13.24
C ASP A 184 -2.04 9.54 12.73
N LYS A 185 -3.35 9.80 12.70
CA LYS A 185 -3.97 11.05 12.23
C LYS A 185 -3.75 12.24 13.18
N GLU A 186 -3.47 12.00 14.47
CA GLU A 186 -3.37 13.07 15.47
C GLU A 186 -1.99 13.74 15.47
N THR A 187 -0.98 13.01 15.03
CA THR A 187 0.41 13.47 14.98
C THR A 187 0.89 13.78 13.56
N ASP A 188 0.02 13.67 12.54
CA ASP A 188 0.43 13.59 11.13
C ASP A 188 1.60 12.58 10.92
N GLY A 189 1.65 11.53 11.75
CA GLY A 189 2.71 10.53 11.77
C GLY A 189 4.02 10.90 12.49
N THR A 190 4.11 12.03 13.21
CA THR A 190 5.26 12.25 14.10
C THR A 190 5.20 11.28 15.28
N LYS A 191 6.09 10.28 15.32
CA LYS A 191 6.26 9.41 16.51
C LYS A 191 6.57 10.32 17.70
N THR A 192 5.72 10.29 18.73
CA THR A 192 6.05 10.76 20.07
C THR A 192 7.36 10.09 20.49
N GLU A 193 8.41 10.88 20.65
CA GLU A 193 9.68 10.42 21.21
C GLU A 193 9.39 9.70 22.52
N ARG A 194 9.64 8.38 22.59
CA ARG A 194 9.78 7.71 23.87
C ARG A 194 11.00 8.33 24.53
N LYS A 195 10.77 9.17 25.53
CA LYS A 195 11.82 9.59 26.47
C LYS A 195 12.52 8.32 26.94
N LYS A 196 13.82 8.24 26.65
CA LYS A 196 14.71 7.30 27.32
C LYS A 196 14.71 7.72 28.78
N ASP A 197 14.04 6.94 29.61
CA ASP A 197 14.27 7.03 31.05
C ASP A 197 15.74 6.64 31.26
N GLU A 198 16.52 7.62 31.71
CA GLU A 198 17.89 7.43 32.18
C GLU A 198 17.82 6.63 33.47
N GLU A 199 18.50 5.48 33.49
CA GLU A 199 18.92 4.77 34.71
C GLU A 199 20.44 4.60 34.67
#